data_AF-A0A1D1XR31-F1
#
_entry.id   AF-A0A1D1XR31-F1
#
_cell.length_a   1.000
_cell.length_b   1.000
_cell.length_c   1.000
_cell.angle_alpha   90.00
_cell.angle_beta   90.00
_cell.angle_gamma   90.00
#
_symmetry.space_group_name_H-M   'P 1'
#
loop_
_entity.id
_entity.type
_entity.pdbx_description
1 polymer ?
#
loop_
_entity_poly.entity_id
_entity_poly.type
_entity_poly.pdbx_seq_one_letter_code
_entity_poly.pdbx_strand_id
1 'polypeptide(L)'
;INKFLWMVRIGGGVFPHIKEPDYLRDGQYRIDSQATPTMLNCLMYKLSYYRFVETDGKGFDRVRRTEIGKKYFKLTHFEEVFTTHHWMVRIYKLKPPKNRIRGKSKKTKSGSKSSATNNIKTSRQNPWH
;
A
#
# COMPACT_ATOMS: atom_id res chain seq x y z
N ILE A 1 -15.21 4.70 -13.47
CA ILE A 1 -14.11 3.90 -14.09
C ILE A 1 -14.54 3.12 -15.36
N ASN A 2 -15.64 3.48 -16.07
CA ASN A 2 -16.11 2.74 -17.26
C ASN A 2 -15.17 2.81 -18.47
N LYS A 3 -14.35 3.87 -18.57
CA LYS A 3 -13.41 4.08 -19.68
C LYS A 3 -12.03 3.44 -19.46
N PHE A 4 -11.84 2.66 -18.38
CA PHE A 4 -10.52 2.14 -18.01
C PHE A 4 -9.90 1.19 -19.05
N LEU A 5 -10.68 0.26 -19.61
CA LEU A 5 -10.15 -0.68 -20.61
C LEU A 5 -9.67 0.02 -21.89
N TRP A 6 -10.27 1.16 -22.27
CA TRP A 6 -9.76 1.98 -23.36
C TRP A 6 -8.34 2.49 -23.08
N MET A 7 -8.07 2.92 -21.84
CA MET A 7 -6.72 3.35 -21.44
C MET A 7 -5.72 2.19 -21.50
N VAL A 8 -6.13 0.99 -21.08
CA VAL A 8 -5.30 -0.22 -21.13
C VAL A 8 -4.98 -0.61 -22.59
N ARG A 9 -5.96 -0.56 -23.49
CA ARG A 9 -5.76 -0.85 -24.92
C ARG A 9 -4.81 0.13 -25.59
N ILE A 10 -4.98 1.43 -25.33
CA ILE A 10 -4.11 2.48 -25.87
C ILE A 10 -2.68 2.31 -25.33
N GLY A 11 -2.53 2.11 -24.01
CA GLY A 11 -1.23 1.90 -23.38
C GLY A 11 -0.53 0.62 -23.84
N GLY A 12 -1.29 -0.47 -23.98
CA GLY A 12 -0.80 -1.77 -24.44
C GLY A 12 -0.33 -1.78 -25.90
N GLY A 13 -0.85 -0.87 -26.73
CA GLY A 13 -0.37 -0.67 -28.10
C GLY A 13 1.07 -0.15 -28.18
N VAL A 14 1.54 0.56 -27.15
CA VAL A 14 2.92 1.09 -27.08
C VAL A 14 3.80 0.28 -26.13
N PHE A 15 3.21 -0.24 -25.03
CA PHE A 15 3.93 -0.93 -23.97
C PHE A 15 3.46 -2.39 -23.85
N PRO A 16 4.24 -3.38 -24.36
CA PRO A 16 3.82 -4.78 -24.42
C PRO A 16 3.57 -5.46 -23.06
N HIS A 17 4.05 -4.86 -21.96
CA HIS A 17 3.82 -5.37 -20.61
C HIS A 17 2.42 -5.03 -20.07
N ILE A 18 1.69 -4.13 -20.72
CA ILE A 18 0.30 -3.80 -20.40
C ILE A 18 -0.59 -4.64 -21.30
N LYS A 19 -1.23 -5.68 -20.75
CA LYS A 19 -2.08 -6.59 -21.51
C LYS A 19 -3.50 -6.55 -20.97
N GLU A 20 -4.47 -6.30 -21.83
CA GLU A 20 -5.90 -6.28 -21.46
C GLU A 20 -6.36 -7.56 -20.76
N PRO A 21 -6.00 -8.79 -21.21
CA PRO A 21 -6.40 -10.03 -20.55
C PRO A 21 -6.01 -10.08 -19.07
N ASP A 22 -4.92 -9.43 -18.66
CA ASP A 22 -4.47 -9.44 -17.26
C ASP A 22 -5.47 -8.74 -16.32
N TYR A 23 -6.33 -7.86 -16.86
CA TYR A 23 -7.36 -7.12 -16.11
C TYR A 23 -8.73 -7.80 -16.14
N LEU A 24 -8.89 -8.88 -16.92
CA LEU A 24 -10.15 -9.59 -17.09
C LEU A 24 -10.10 -10.92 -16.35
N ARG A 25 -11.21 -11.29 -15.71
CA ARG A 25 -11.40 -12.62 -15.15
C ARG A 25 -12.36 -13.37 -16.04
N ASP A 26 -11.88 -14.44 -16.68
CA ASP A 26 -12.69 -15.26 -17.61
C ASP A 26 -13.34 -14.40 -18.71
N GLY A 27 -12.59 -13.43 -19.23
CA GLY A 27 -13.06 -12.45 -20.24
C GLY A 27 -13.96 -11.34 -19.68
N GLN A 28 -14.31 -11.38 -18.40
CA GLN A 28 -15.22 -10.43 -17.77
C GLN A 28 -14.49 -9.35 -16.97
N TYR A 29 -14.93 -8.10 -17.15
CA TYR A 29 -14.41 -6.96 -16.39
C TYR A 29 -15.08 -6.88 -15.02
N ARG A 30 -14.31 -7.14 -13.97
CA ARG A 30 -14.80 -7.22 -12.57
C ARG A 30 -14.03 -6.28 -11.65
N ILE A 31 -14.69 -5.88 -10.57
CA ILE A 31 -14.10 -5.08 -9.47
C ILE A 31 -14.34 -5.71 -8.09
N ASP A 32 -15.03 -6.85 -8.07
CA ASP A 32 -15.38 -7.62 -6.89
C ASP A 32 -14.17 -8.42 -6.38
N SER A 33 -14.38 -9.25 -5.36
CA SER A 33 -13.32 -10.09 -4.79
C SER A 33 -12.76 -11.13 -5.77
N GLN A 34 -13.45 -11.40 -6.87
CA GLN A 34 -13.04 -12.33 -7.93
C GLN A 34 -12.28 -11.64 -9.07
N ALA A 35 -12.15 -10.32 -9.02
CA ALA A 35 -11.33 -9.57 -9.97
C ALA A 35 -9.86 -10.00 -9.90
N THR A 36 -9.13 -9.83 -11.01
CA THR A 36 -7.73 -10.23 -11.06
C THR A 36 -6.88 -9.42 -10.08
N PRO A 37 -5.77 -9.99 -9.55
CA PRO A 37 -4.84 -9.24 -8.72
C PRO A 37 -4.28 -8.00 -9.43
N THR A 38 -4.11 -8.05 -10.75
CA THR A 38 -3.69 -6.91 -11.57
C THR A 38 -4.71 -5.78 -11.51
N MET A 39 -6.01 -6.10 -11.64
CA MET A 39 -7.09 -5.11 -11.53
C MET A 39 -7.17 -4.50 -10.13
N LEU A 40 -7.17 -5.32 -9.08
CA LEU A 40 -7.27 -4.85 -7.69
C LEU A 40 -6.02 -4.08 -7.21
N ASN A 41 -4.87 -4.28 -7.84
CA ASN A 41 -3.63 -3.57 -7.50
C ASN A 41 -3.30 -2.40 -8.44
N CYS A 42 -4.04 -2.22 -9.53
CA CYS A 42 -3.79 -1.13 -10.46
C CYS A 42 -3.97 0.25 -9.81
N LEU A 43 -3.26 1.24 -10.35
CA LEU A 43 -3.31 2.60 -9.81
C LEU A 43 -4.73 3.18 -9.89
N MET A 44 -5.42 2.98 -11.01
CA MET A 44 -6.77 3.50 -11.22
C MET A 44 -7.78 2.97 -10.19
N TYR A 45 -7.76 1.67 -9.89
CA TYR A 45 -8.61 1.07 -8.86
C TYR A 45 -8.31 1.69 -7.49
N LYS A 46 -7.02 1.77 -7.12
CA LYS A 46 -6.61 2.32 -5.83
C LYS A 46 -7.03 3.78 -5.66
N LEU A 47 -6.85 4.61 -6.69
CA LEU A 47 -7.26 6.02 -6.62
C LEU A 47 -8.78 6.19 -6.66
N SER A 48 -9.51 5.31 -7.34
CA SER A 48 -10.98 5.43 -7.40
C SER A 48 -11.65 4.99 -6.09
N TYR A 49 -11.16 3.92 -5.47
CA TYR A 49 -11.79 3.30 -4.29
C TYR A 49 -11.04 3.54 -2.97
N TYR A 50 -10.13 4.51 -2.93
CA TYR A 50 -9.44 4.86 -1.69
C TYR A 50 -10.47 5.31 -0.64
N ARG A 51 -10.46 4.64 0.52
CA ARG A 51 -11.38 4.90 1.64
C ARG A 51 -12.88 4.80 1.28
N PHE A 52 -13.21 4.12 0.19
CA PHE A 52 -14.60 3.99 -0.26
C PHE A 52 -15.49 3.21 0.72
N VAL A 53 -14.89 2.30 1.50
CA VAL A 53 -15.63 1.55 2.54
C VAL A 53 -16.05 2.44 3.71
N GLU A 54 -15.36 3.56 3.94
CA GLU A 54 -15.66 4.47 5.04
C GLU A 54 -16.95 5.28 4.81
N THR A 55 -17.51 5.29 3.60
CA THR A 55 -18.76 6.02 3.32
C THR A 55 -19.99 5.22 3.73
N ASP A 56 -20.11 4.00 3.21
CA ASP A 56 -21.34 3.20 3.28
C ASP A 56 -21.13 1.90 4.10
N GLY A 57 -19.93 1.70 4.67
CA GLY A 57 -19.54 0.53 5.47
C GLY A 57 -19.33 -0.76 4.68
N LYS A 58 -20.04 -0.95 3.57
CA LYS A 58 -19.95 -2.12 2.68
C LYS A 58 -19.00 -1.90 1.51
N GLY A 59 -18.84 -0.64 1.05
CA GLY A 59 -18.07 -0.33 -0.16
C GLY A 59 -18.76 -0.83 -1.42
N PHE A 60 -20.05 -0.53 -1.58
CA PHE A 60 -20.84 -1.00 -2.71
C PHE A 60 -20.84 0.02 -3.86
N ASP A 61 -20.36 -0.38 -5.05
CA ASP A 61 -20.40 0.46 -6.25
C ASP A 61 -21.80 0.37 -6.88
N ARG A 62 -22.58 1.46 -6.76
CA ARG A 62 -23.96 1.55 -7.25
C ARG A 62 -24.07 1.43 -8.77
N VAL A 63 -23.07 1.89 -9.52
CA VAL A 63 -23.08 1.84 -11.00
C VAL A 63 -22.84 0.41 -11.48
N ARG A 64 -21.97 -0.34 -10.79
CA ARG A 64 -21.64 -1.74 -11.13
C ARG A 64 -22.47 -2.77 -10.39
N ARG A 65 -23.24 -2.36 -9.39
CA ARG A 65 -24.04 -3.21 -8.52
C ARG A 65 -23.22 -4.34 -7.89
N THR A 66 -22.00 -4.04 -7.47
CA THR A 66 -21.08 -5.01 -6.88
C THR A 66 -20.37 -4.42 -5.68
N GLU A 67 -20.06 -5.26 -4.70
CA GLU A 67 -19.19 -4.92 -3.59
C GLU A 67 -17.73 -4.95 -4.04
N ILE A 68 -16.94 -3.96 -3.63
CA ILE A 68 -15.53 -3.89 -4.02
C ILE A 68 -14.72 -5.05 -3.43
N GLY A 69 -13.82 -5.63 -4.22
CA GLY A 69 -13.02 -6.77 -3.78
C GLY A 69 -11.95 -6.42 -2.76
N LYS A 70 -11.20 -5.34 -3.01
CA LYS A 70 -10.15 -4.87 -2.10
C LYS A 70 -10.59 -3.62 -1.36
N LYS A 71 -10.95 -3.82 -0.10
CA LYS A 71 -11.55 -2.82 0.79
C LYS A 71 -10.54 -1.90 1.47
N TYR A 72 -9.51 -2.48 2.09
CA TYR A 72 -8.55 -1.73 2.90
C TYR A 72 -7.18 -1.72 2.23
N PHE A 73 -6.71 -0.54 1.85
CA PHE A 73 -5.37 -0.33 1.34
C PHE A 73 -4.91 1.11 1.60
N LYS A 74 -3.60 1.32 1.63
CA LYS A 74 -2.99 2.63 1.85
C LYS A 74 -2.29 3.09 0.57
N LEU A 75 -2.37 4.39 0.29
CA LEU A 75 -1.61 5.01 -0.78
C LEU A 75 -0.20 5.36 -0.28
N THR A 76 0.81 4.91 -1.02
CA THR A 76 2.22 5.09 -0.64
C THR A 76 2.81 6.36 -1.23
N HIS A 77 2.54 6.62 -2.52
CA HIS A 77 3.12 7.73 -3.28
C HIS A 77 2.15 8.89 -3.47
N PHE A 78 0.85 8.69 -3.26
CA PHE A 78 -0.17 9.72 -3.42
C PHE A 78 -0.82 10.04 -2.08
N GLU A 79 -1.26 11.28 -1.92
CA GLU A 79 -2.19 11.72 -0.88
C GLU A 79 -3.44 12.30 -1.51
N GLU A 80 -4.58 12.03 -0.89
CA GLU A 80 -5.84 12.66 -1.24
C GLU A 80 -5.81 14.10 -0.72
N VAL A 81 -5.98 15.08 -1.61
CA VAL A 81 -6.00 16.50 -1.24
C VAL A 81 -7.39 17.10 -1.28
N PHE A 82 -8.28 16.53 -2.10
CA PHE A 82 -9.67 16.98 -2.20
C PHE A 82 -10.56 15.87 -2.75
N THR A 83 -11.76 15.74 -2.19
CA THR A 83 -12.83 14.89 -2.74
C THR A 83 -14.14 15.66 -2.65
N THR A 84 -14.88 15.69 -3.76
CA THR A 84 -16.21 16.32 -3.82
C THR A 84 -17.21 15.65 -2.88
N HIS A 85 -18.25 16.39 -2.48
CA HIS A 85 -19.29 15.91 -1.56
C HIS A 85 -19.97 14.61 -2.02
N HIS A 86 -20.30 14.50 -3.31
CA HIS A 86 -20.90 13.29 -3.90
C HIS A 86 -19.87 12.32 -4.48
N TRP A 87 -18.58 12.49 -4.15
CA TRP A 87 -17.50 11.58 -4.53
C TRP A 87 -17.35 11.37 -6.06
N MET A 88 -17.78 12.35 -6.87
CA MET A 88 -17.65 12.33 -8.33
C MET A 88 -16.22 12.63 -8.78
N VAL A 89 -15.58 13.61 -8.12
CA VAL A 89 -14.20 14.03 -8.41
C VAL A 89 -13.34 13.86 -7.18
N ARG A 90 -12.15 13.28 -7.39
CA ARG A 90 -11.10 13.05 -6.39
C ARG A 90 -9.79 13.57 -6.93
N ILE A 91 -9.11 14.42 -6.16
CA ILE A 91 -7.84 15.02 -6.52
C ILE A 91 -6.77 14.46 -5.60
N TYR A 92 -5.71 13.94 -6.22
CA TYR A 92 -4.57 13.35 -5.55
C TYR A 92 -3.30 14.11 -5.87
N LYS A 93 -2.48 14.34 -4.85
CA LYS A 93 -1.16 14.94 -4.99
C LYS A 93 -0.09 13.86 -4.90
N LEU A 94 0.88 13.93 -5.80
CA LEU A 94 2.09 13.10 -5.73
C LEU A 94 2.96 13.58 -4.56
N LYS A 95 3.28 12.67 -3.65
CA LYS A 95 4.21 12.94 -2.54
C LYS A 95 5.64 13.10 -3.09
N PRO A 96 6.45 13.95 -2.45
CA PRO A 96 7.85 14.05 -2.81
C PRO A 96 8.56 12.69 -2.61
N PRO A 97 9.59 12.39 -3.42
CA PRO A 97 10.36 11.17 -3.25
C PRO A 97 10.97 11.15 -1.83
N LYS A 98 11.03 9.96 -1.24
CA LYS A 98 11.60 9.81 0.11
C LYS A 98 13.07 10.20 0.09
N ASN A 99 13.46 11.13 0.94
CA ASN A 99 14.82 11.68 1.03
C ASN A 99 15.90 10.66 1.51
N ARG A 100 15.52 9.41 1.82
CA ARG A 100 16.44 8.36 2.25
C ARG A 100 16.07 7.04 1.59
N ILE A 101 16.95 6.55 0.71
CA ILE A 101 16.91 5.16 0.28
C ILE A 101 17.22 4.35 1.54
N ARG A 102 16.27 3.53 1.99
CA ARG A 102 16.50 2.62 3.11
C ARG A 102 17.44 1.52 2.63
N GLY A 103 18.72 1.86 2.47
CA GLY A 103 19.79 0.90 2.35
C GLY A 103 19.69 0.00 3.58
N LYS A 104 19.62 -1.31 3.36
CA LYS A 104 19.77 -2.28 4.44
C LYS A 104 21.14 -2.00 5.06
N SER A 105 21.16 -1.25 6.16
CA SER A 105 22.36 -1.18 6.99
C SER A 105 22.66 -2.62 7.38
N LYS A 106 23.73 -3.18 6.80
CA LYS A 106 24.34 -4.40 7.33
C LYS A 106 24.66 -4.06 8.77
N LYS A 107 23.90 -4.60 9.73
CA LYS A 107 24.30 -4.64 11.13
C LYS A 107 25.64 -5.37 11.15
N THR A 108 26.74 -4.65 11.20
CA THR A 108 28.02 -5.20 11.60
C THR A 108 27.83 -5.67 13.03
N LYS A 109 27.81 -7.00 13.24
CA LYS A 109 27.89 -7.59 14.58
C LYS A 109 29.22 -7.12 15.18
N SER A 110 29.17 -6.11 16.04
CA SER A 110 30.29 -5.81 16.94
C SER A 110 30.39 -6.97 17.92
N GLY A 111 31.35 -7.87 17.69
CA GLY A 111 31.66 -8.95 18.61
C GLY A 111 32.29 -8.38 19.88
N SER A 112 31.49 -8.21 20.93
CA SER A 112 32.02 -7.97 22.28
C SER A 112 32.37 -9.32 22.89
N LYS A 113 33.66 -9.68 22.89
CA LYS A 113 34.20 -10.72 23.78
C LYS A 113 34.09 -10.19 25.21
N SER A 114 33.12 -10.69 25.97
CA SER A 114 33.07 -10.48 27.43
C SER A 114 34.04 -11.45 28.09
N SER A 115 35.18 -10.93 28.55
CA SER A 115 36.08 -11.58 29.48
C SER A 115 35.35 -11.85 30.80
N ALA A 116 35.44 -13.09 31.28
CA ALA A 116 34.89 -13.50 32.56
C ALA A 116 35.60 -12.81 33.72
N THR A 117 34.82 -12.24 34.65
CA THR A 117 35.32 -11.82 35.96
C THR A 117 34.32 -12.25 37.02
N ASN A 118 34.63 -13.34 37.72
CA ASN A 118 34.03 -13.71 38.99
C ASN A 118 34.43 -12.66 40.03
N ASN A 119 33.47 -12.05 40.73
CA ASN A 119 33.75 -11.55 42.07
C ASN A 119 32.47 -11.45 42.92
N ILE A 120 32.52 -12.20 44.01
CA ILE A 120 31.56 -12.29 45.11
C ILE A 120 31.55 -10.94 45.85
N LYS A 121 30.37 -10.40 46.15
CA LYS A 121 30.19 -9.25 47.06
C LYS A 121 29.33 -9.64 48.24
N THR A 122 29.91 -9.52 49.43
CA THR A 122 29.39 -8.96 50.70
C THR A 122 30.37 -9.42 51.80
N SER A 123 30.95 -8.56 52.63
CA SER A 123 30.26 -7.78 53.64
C SER A 123 31.01 -6.50 54.04
N ARG A 124 30.26 -5.64 54.73
CA ARG A 124 30.52 -4.27 55.15
C ARG A 124 31.60 -4.18 56.24
N GLN A 125 32.38 -3.09 56.24
CA GLN A 125 32.34 -2.04 57.27
C GLN A 125 33.35 -0.92 56.99
N ASN A 126 32.91 0.33 57.16
CA ASN A 126 33.77 1.51 57.22
C ASN A 126 34.13 1.80 58.69
N PRO A 127 35.40 2.08 59.00
CA PRO A 127 35.76 2.86 60.17
C PRO A 127 36.52 4.12 59.73
N TRP A 128 35.81 5.24 59.69
CA TRP A 128 36.31 6.62 59.83
C TRP A 128 37.78 6.91 59.45
N HIS A 129 37.98 7.38 58.22
CA HIS A 129 38.54 8.69 57.88
C HIS A 129 38.15 9.07 56.44
#